data_AF-A0A8I3AIH3-F1
#
_entry.id   AF-A0A8I3AIH3-F1
#
_cell.length_a   1.000
_cell.length_b   1.000
_cell.length_c   1.000
_cell.angle_alpha   90.00
_cell.angle_beta   90.00
_cell.angle_gamma   90.00
#
_symmetry.space_group_name_H-M   'P 1'
#
loop_
_entity.id
_entity.type
_entity.pdbx_description
1 polymer ?
#
loop_
_entity_poly.entity_id
_entity_poly.type
_entity_poly.pdbx_seq_one_letter_code
_entity_poly.pdbx_strand_id
1 'polypeptide(L)'
;MFPNLFQSTAFGLTGLVTIDMLSKIQTESPSSAPVDLIFLDTHYHFQETHDLVSAVQTRYPNVKLHIYKPHKADTLAEFEATYGDRMYEKDSELYDWTAKVEPLQRAYEELGVAAILTGRRRSQGGARDKMPIIEVDDERGVIKINPLASWSFAQVRDYVKNNNVPYNALLDRGYKSVGDWHSTSPVAEGEDERAGRWKGQQKTECGIHNKKSRYAQYLEELAQKEKLDAAAAALEKVEASQSVTV
;
A
#
# COMPACT_ATOMS: atom_id res chain seq x y z
N MET A 1 -11.98 -1.97 -22.34
CA MET A 1 -11.48 -2.01 -20.95
C MET A 1 -9.98 -1.81 -20.99
N PHE A 2 -9.35 -1.16 -19.99
CA PHE A 2 -7.88 -1.15 -19.89
C PHE A 2 -7.39 -2.62 -19.89
N PRO A 3 -6.40 -3.00 -20.72
CA PRO A 3 -5.85 -4.34 -20.65
C PRO A 3 -5.22 -4.55 -19.27
N ASN A 4 -5.37 -5.75 -18.68
CA ASN A 4 -4.79 -6.14 -17.39
C ASN A 4 -5.05 -5.12 -16.25
N LEU A 5 -6.33 -4.76 -16.08
CA LEU A 5 -6.80 -3.92 -14.98
C LEU A 5 -7.07 -4.78 -13.74
N PHE A 6 -6.53 -4.37 -12.61
CA PHE A 6 -6.75 -4.99 -11.30
C PHE A 6 -7.28 -3.95 -10.30
N GLN A 7 -7.73 -4.41 -9.13
CA GLN A 7 -7.92 -3.56 -7.96
C GLN A 7 -6.92 -3.95 -6.87
N SER A 8 -6.17 -2.98 -6.34
CA SER A 8 -5.37 -3.20 -5.13
C SER A 8 -6.18 -2.76 -3.92
N THR A 9 -6.30 -3.64 -2.94
CA THR A 9 -7.15 -3.40 -1.78
C THR A 9 -6.51 -3.93 -0.50
N ALA A 10 -6.64 -3.16 0.58
CA ALA A 10 -6.44 -3.63 1.95
C ALA A 10 -7.79 -3.79 2.68
N PHE A 11 -8.87 -3.93 1.91
CA PHE A 11 -10.25 -4.05 2.38
C PHE A 11 -10.75 -2.88 3.26
N GLY A 12 -10.17 -1.69 3.07
CA GLY A 12 -10.75 -0.46 3.59
C GLY A 12 -12.08 -0.13 2.89
N LEU A 13 -12.97 0.62 3.55
CA LEU A 13 -14.33 0.88 3.07
C LEU A 13 -14.41 1.32 1.61
N THR A 14 -13.53 2.23 1.19
CA THR A 14 -13.50 2.71 -0.20
C THR A 14 -13.17 1.61 -1.19
N GLY A 15 -12.21 0.73 -0.85
CA GLY A 15 -11.90 -0.44 -1.67
C GLY A 15 -13.08 -1.41 -1.73
N LEU A 16 -13.79 -1.62 -0.63
CA LEU A 16 -14.97 -2.49 -0.57
C LEU A 16 -16.11 -1.99 -1.45
N VAL A 17 -16.36 -0.67 -1.50
CA VAL A 17 -17.33 -0.06 -2.43
C VAL A 17 -16.95 -0.39 -3.87
N THR A 18 -15.68 -0.24 -4.25
CA THR A 18 -15.21 -0.59 -5.60
C THR A 18 -15.42 -2.07 -5.91
N ILE A 19 -15.14 -2.99 -4.96
CA ILE A 19 -15.35 -4.43 -5.15
C ILE A 19 -16.83 -4.73 -5.43
N ASP A 20 -17.74 -4.15 -4.66
CA ASP A 20 -19.18 -4.33 -4.83
C ASP A 20 -19.66 -3.83 -6.20
N MET A 21 -19.20 -2.64 -6.62
CA MET A 21 -19.49 -2.08 -7.93
C MET A 21 -18.95 -2.96 -9.07
N LEU A 22 -17.72 -3.45 -8.96
CA LEU A 22 -17.12 -4.35 -9.96
C LEU A 22 -17.88 -5.66 -10.08
N SER A 23 -18.27 -6.26 -8.95
CA SER A 23 -19.05 -7.50 -8.94
C SER A 23 -20.40 -7.32 -9.65
N LYS A 24 -21.11 -6.21 -9.39
CA LYS A 24 -22.36 -5.86 -10.08
C LYS A 24 -22.17 -5.63 -11.58
N ILE A 25 -21.14 -4.86 -11.97
CA ILE A 25 -20.81 -4.63 -13.38
C ILE A 25 -20.54 -5.95 -14.11
N GLN A 26 -19.80 -6.88 -13.48
CA GLN A 26 -19.54 -8.19 -14.07
C GLN A 26 -20.82 -9.02 -14.22
N THR A 27 -21.76 -8.94 -13.27
CA THR A 27 -23.06 -9.59 -13.38
C THR A 27 -23.92 -8.99 -14.49
N GLU A 28 -23.94 -7.66 -14.62
CA GLU A 28 -24.72 -6.95 -15.65
C GLU A 28 -24.11 -7.08 -17.05
N SER A 29 -22.79 -7.21 -17.15
CA SER A 29 -22.04 -7.31 -18.41
C SER A 29 -21.05 -8.48 -18.39
N PRO A 30 -21.50 -9.76 -18.47
CA PRO A 30 -20.64 -10.93 -18.32
C PRO A 30 -19.54 -11.08 -19.38
N SER A 31 -19.69 -10.42 -20.53
CA SER A 31 -18.67 -10.37 -21.59
C SER A 31 -17.53 -9.40 -21.32
N SER A 32 -17.67 -8.54 -20.30
CA SER A 32 -16.58 -7.68 -19.83
C SER A 32 -15.49 -8.53 -19.21
N ALA A 33 -14.23 -8.12 -19.43
CA ALA A 33 -13.12 -8.75 -18.75
C ALA A 33 -13.25 -8.54 -17.23
N PRO A 34 -13.04 -9.59 -16.41
CA PRO A 34 -13.10 -9.43 -14.96
C PRO A 34 -11.95 -8.56 -14.46
N VAL A 35 -12.20 -7.86 -13.36
CA VAL A 35 -11.18 -7.10 -12.63
C VAL A 35 -10.86 -7.86 -11.35
N ASP A 36 -9.69 -8.48 -11.30
CA ASP A 36 -9.23 -9.26 -10.16
C ASP A 36 -8.68 -8.34 -9.05
N LEU A 37 -8.66 -8.85 -7.82
CA LEU A 37 -8.16 -8.16 -6.63
C LEU A 37 -6.73 -8.58 -6.32
N ILE A 38 -5.92 -7.63 -5.85
CA ILE A 38 -4.60 -7.87 -5.26
C ILE A 38 -4.65 -7.41 -3.81
N PHE A 39 -4.37 -8.33 -2.89
CA PHE A 39 -4.17 -8.06 -1.48
C PHE A 39 -2.74 -8.39 -1.07
N LEU A 40 -2.14 -7.50 -0.28
CA LEU A 40 -0.83 -7.71 0.31
C LEU A 40 -1.02 -8.14 1.76
N ASP A 41 -0.72 -9.40 2.05
CA ASP A 41 -0.72 -9.91 3.41
C ASP A 41 0.65 -9.67 4.03
N THR A 42 0.73 -8.71 4.95
CA THR A 42 1.97 -8.28 5.59
C THR A 42 2.41 -9.20 6.74
N HIS A 43 1.61 -10.22 7.08
CA HIS A 43 1.66 -11.00 8.32
C HIS A 43 1.32 -10.24 9.61
N TYR A 44 1.13 -8.92 9.53
CA TYR A 44 0.84 -8.06 10.68
C TYR A 44 -0.55 -7.40 10.59
N HIS A 45 -1.45 -7.91 9.74
CA HIS A 45 -2.85 -7.47 9.73
C HIS A 45 -3.57 -7.89 11.02
N PHE A 46 -4.66 -7.19 11.34
CA PHE A 46 -5.59 -7.65 12.37
C PHE A 46 -6.31 -8.93 11.94
N GLN A 47 -6.69 -9.77 12.89
CA GLN A 47 -7.54 -10.93 12.62
C GLN A 47 -8.86 -10.52 11.96
N GLU A 48 -9.47 -9.40 12.39
CA GLU A 48 -10.69 -8.87 11.76
C GLU A 48 -10.51 -8.49 10.28
N THR A 49 -9.29 -8.16 9.85
CA THR A 49 -9.00 -7.95 8.42
C THR A 49 -9.01 -9.28 7.67
N HIS A 50 -8.42 -10.34 8.23
CA HIS A 50 -8.44 -11.68 7.62
C HIS A 50 -9.87 -12.26 7.56
N ASP A 51 -10.64 -12.10 8.63
CA ASP A 51 -12.05 -12.52 8.68
C ASP A 51 -12.86 -11.79 7.59
N LEU A 52 -12.60 -10.49 7.40
CA LEU A 52 -13.20 -9.71 6.33
C LEU A 52 -12.78 -10.21 4.95
N VAL A 53 -11.52 -10.59 4.73
CA VAL A 53 -11.06 -11.18 3.46
C VAL A 53 -11.91 -12.40 3.11
N SER A 54 -12.09 -13.32 4.06
CA SER A 54 -12.93 -14.51 3.86
C SER A 54 -14.40 -14.17 3.58
N ALA A 55 -14.96 -13.18 4.29
CA ALA A 55 -16.32 -12.72 4.06
C ALA A 55 -16.51 -12.09 2.67
N VAL A 56 -15.54 -11.30 2.19
CA VAL A 56 -15.54 -10.69 0.86
C VAL A 56 -15.44 -11.76 -0.23
N GLN A 57 -14.57 -12.76 -0.09
CA GLN A 57 -14.47 -13.87 -1.06
C GLN A 57 -15.77 -14.67 -1.16
N THR A 58 -16.45 -14.88 -0.03
CA THR A 58 -17.75 -15.56 0.00
C THR A 58 -18.85 -14.71 -0.63
N ARG A 59 -18.85 -13.39 -0.37
CA ARG A 59 -19.86 -12.45 -0.87
C ARG A 59 -19.74 -12.15 -2.36
N TYR A 60 -18.51 -12.17 -2.90
CA TYR A 60 -18.18 -11.81 -4.27
C TYR A 60 -17.37 -12.92 -4.97
N PRO A 61 -17.95 -14.12 -5.18
CA PRO A 61 -17.23 -15.26 -5.74
C PRO A 61 -16.82 -15.06 -7.21
N ASN A 62 -17.40 -14.06 -7.89
CA ASN A 62 -17.07 -13.68 -9.26
C ASN A 62 -15.88 -12.73 -9.38
N VAL A 63 -15.25 -12.35 -8.26
CA VAL A 63 -14.07 -11.49 -8.24
C VAL A 63 -12.91 -12.27 -7.63
N LYS A 64 -11.93 -12.64 -8.46
CA LYS A 64 -10.80 -13.45 -8.01
C LYS A 64 -9.85 -12.61 -7.16
N LEU A 65 -9.35 -13.20 -6.07
CA LEU A 65 -8.38 -12.56 -5.17
C LEU A 65 -7.01 -13.22 -5.31
N HIS A 66 -5.99 -12.40 -5.57
CA HIS A 66 -4.58 -12.76 -5.53
C HIS A 66 -3.97 -12.22 -4.22
N ILE A 67 -3.34 -13.10 -3.44
CA ILE A 67 -2.72 -12.74 -2.16
C ILE A 67 -1.21 -12.83 -2.33
N TYR A 68 -0.52 -11.72 -2.08
CA TYR A 68 0.93 -11.64 -2.09
C TYR A 68 1.45 -11.40 -0.68
N LYS A 69 2.50 -12.14 -0.33
CA LYS A 69 3.18 -12.11 0.96
C LYS A 69 4.64 -11.67 0.78
N PRO A 70 5.33 -11.26 1.85
CA PRO A 70 6.78 -11.04 1.84
C PRO A 70 7.53 -12.20 1.19
N HIS A 71 8.54 -11.88 0.38
CA HIS A 71 9.31 -12.88 -0.36
C HIS A 71 9.83 -13.99 0.55
N LYS A 72 9.59 -15.26 0.18
CA LYS A 72 10.06 -16.46 0.91
C LYS A 72 9.64 -16.52 2.39
N ALA A 73 8.56 -15.84 2.77
CA ALA A 73 7.97 -15.95 4.09
C ALA A 73 6.46 -16.14 3.98
N ASP A 74 6.00 -17.39 4.07
CA ASP A 74 4.58 -17.74 4.02
C ASP A 74 3.89 -17.56 5.36
N THR A 75 4.66 -17.49 6.44
CA THR A 75 4.21 -17.27 7.82
C THR A 75 4.95 -16.13 8.51
N LEU A 76 4.35 -15.60 9.58
CA LEU A 76 5.00 -14.62 10.46
C LEU A 76 6.31 -15.14 11.05
N ALA A 77 6.36 -16.42 11.46
CA ALA A 77 7.56 -17.02 12.03
C ALA A 77 8.73 -17.05 11.03
N GLU A 78 8.45 -17.38 9.76
CA GLU A 78 9.45 -17.33 8.69
C GLU A 78 9.89 -15.89 8.38
N PHE A 79 8.96 -14.94 8.40
CA PHE A 79 9.26 -13.52 8.23
C PHE A 79 10.24 -13.04 9.31
N GLU A 80 9.93 -13.30 10.58
CA GLU A 80 10.75 -12.87 11.70
C GLU A 80 12.09 -13.62 11.78
N ALA A 81 12.14 -14.89 11.35
CA ALA A 81 13.38 -15.64 11.23
C ALA A 81 14.31 -15.09 10.12
N THR A 82 13.73 -14.66 9.00
CA THR A 82 14.48 -14.19 7.82
C THR A 82 14.91 -12.73 7.95
N TYR A 83 13.98 -11.88 8.39
CA TYR A 83 14.12 -10.43 8.36
C TYR A 83 14.36 -9.84 9.76
N GLY A 84 14.03 -10.59 10.81
CA GLY A 84 14.22 -10.19 12.20
C GLY A 84 12.91 -9.80 12.89
N ASP A 85 12.80 -10.21 14.15
CA ASP A 85 11.65 -9.91 15.00
C ASP A 85 11.42 -8.40 15.15
N ARG A 86 10.15 -8.00 15.13
CA ARG A 86 9.67 -6.61 15.26
C ARG A 86 10.44 -5.61 14.39
N MET A 87 10.72 -5.97 13.14
CA MET A 87 11.41 -5.08 12.20
C MET A 87 10.76 -3.69 12.11
N TYR A 88 9.43 -3.61 12.22
CA TYR A 88 8.69 -2.34 12.21
C TYR A 88 9.10 -1.35 13.30
N GLU A 89 9.70 -1.80 14.42
CA GLU A 89 10.27 -0.94 15.47
C GLU A 89 11.73 -0.54 15.17
N LYS A 90 12.49 -1.42 14.51
CA LYS A 90 13.94 -1.29 14.32
C LYS A 90 14.29 -0.52 13.05
N ASP A 91 13.59 -0.81 11.96
CA ASP A 91 13.76 -0.19 10.66
C ASP A 91 12.42 -0.15 9.92
N SER A 92 11.69 0.94 10.12
CA SER A 92 10.36 1.11 9.54
C SER A 92 10.37 1.22 8.01
N GLU A 93 11.49 1.61 7.40
CA GLU A 93 11.62 1.75 5.95
C GLU A 93 11.86 0.40 5.30
N LEU A 94 12.76 -0.41 5.88
CA LEU A 94 13.00 -1.78 5.46
C LEU A 94 11.75 -2.65 5.67
N TYR A 95 11.02 -2.45 6.77
CA TYR A 95 9.72 -3.11 6.98
C TYR A 95 8.73 -2.75 5.88
N ASP A 96 8.54 -1.45 5.58
CA ASP A 96 7.61 -1.02 4.54
C ASP A 96 8.00 -1.60 3.17
N TRP A 97 9.30 -1.66 2.86
CA TRP A 97 9.76 -2.26 1.62
C TRP A 97 9.46 -3.76 1.56
N THR A 98 9.91 -4.51 2.55
CA THR A 98 9.85 -5.98 2.59
C THR A 98 8.41 -6.48 2.71
N ALA A 99 7.61 -5.84 3.56
CA ALA A 99 6.25 -6.29 3.84
C ALA A 99 5.22 -5.80 2.82
N LYS A 100 5.52 -4.73 2.07
CA LYS A 100 4.51 -4.04 1.24
C LYS A 100 4.98 -3.68 -0.16
N VAL A 101 6.14 -3.04 -0.31
CA VAL A 101 6.57 -2.56 -1.63
C VAL A 101 7.04 -3.71 -2.52
N GLU A 102 7.91 -4.60 -2.02
CA GLU A 102 8.39 -5.76 -2.79
C GLU A 102 7.24 -6.68 -3.19
N PRO A 103 6.32 -7.10 -2.30
CA PRO A 103 5.22 -7.97 -2.70
C PRO A 103 4.30 -7.33 -3.72
N LEU A 104 4.11 -6.00 -3.66
CA LEU A 104 3.32 -5.26 -4.65
C LEU A 104 3.99 -5.24 -6.02
N GLN A 105 5.30 -4.96 -6.07
CA GLN A 105 6.06 -4.92 -7.32
C GLN A 105 6.06 -6.30 -7.98
N ARG A 106 6.33 -7.35 -7.20
CA ARG A 106 6.26 -8.73 -7.67
C ARG A 106 4.86 -9.11 -8.16
N ALA A 107 3.80 -8.70 -7.47
CA ALA A 107 2.44 -8.90 -7.94
C ALA A 107 2.18 -8.24 -9.30
N TYR A 108 2.68 -7.02 -9.51
CA TYR A 108 2.50 -6.31 -10.76
C TYR A 108 3.22 -6.99 -11.92
N GLU A 109 4.44 -7.47 -11.68
CA GLU A 109 5.24 -8.18 -12.68
C GLU A 109 4.62 -9.55 -13.04
N GLU A 110 4.33 -10.38 -12.03
CA GLU A 110 3.82 -11.74 -12.25
C GLU A 110 2.42 -11.76 -12.89
N LEU A 111 1.57 -10.78 -12.56
CA LEU A 111 0.22 -10.66 -13.11
C LEU A 111 0.16 -9.80 -14.38
N GLY A 112 1.28 -9.19 -14.79
CA GLY A 112 1.34 -8.28 -15.95
C GLY A 112 0.40 -7.07 -15.82
N VAL A 113 0.31 -6.49 -14.63
CA VAL A 113 -0.59 -5.38 -14.31
C VAL A 113 -0.23 -4.15 -15.12
N ALA A 114 -1.19 -3.59 -15.86
CA ALA A 114 -1.01 -2.32 -16.57
C ALA A 114 -1.72 -1.14 -15.86
N ALA A 115 -2.80 -1.43 -15.14
CA ALA A 115 -3.55 -0.44 -14.38
C ALA A 115 -4.14 -1.02 -13.09
N ILE A 116 -4.25 -0.17 -12.07
CA ILE A 116 -4.75 -0.55 -10.74
C ILE A 116 -5.81 0.44 -10.24
N LEU A 117 -6.96 -0.07 -9.81
CA LEU A 117 -7.94 0.67 -9.04
C LEU A 117 -7.46 0.74 -7.57
N THR A 118 -7.52 1.92 -6.96
CA THR A 118 -7.15 2.11 -5.54
C THR A 118 -8.32 2.66 -4.73
N GLY A 119 -8.28 2.45 -3.41
CA GLY A 119 -9.24 2.99 -2.44
C GLY A 119 -8.91 4.39 -1.91
N ARG A 120 -8.07 5.18 -2.62
CA ARG A 120 -7.68 6.53 -2.17
C ARG A 120 -8.80 7.54 -2.48
N ARG A 121 -8.99 8.53 -1.61
CA ARG A 121 -9.93 9.65 -1.78
C ARG A 121 -9.30 10.98 -1.32
N ARG A 122 -9.72 12.10 -1.90
CA ARG A 122 -9.25 13.43 -1.48
C ARG A 122 -9.66 13.77 -0.05
N SER A 123 -10.85 13.34 0.36
CA SER A 123 -11.37 13.55 1.72
C SER A 123 -10.57 12.86 2.83
N GLN A 124 -9.56 12.07 2.49
CA GLN A 124 -8.68 11.40 3.46
C GLN A 124 -7.51 12.26 3.94
N GLY A 125 -7.34 13.48 3.41
CA GLY A 125 -6.38 14.43 3.93
C GLY A 125 -4.96 14.30 3.37
N GLY A 126 -4.11 15.27 3.74
CA GLY A 126 -2.66 15.21 3.59
C GLY A 126 -2.22 15.14 2.12
N ALA A 127 -1.40 14.15 1.78
CA ALA A 127 -0.91 13.98 0.41
C ALA A 127 -2.02 13.64 -0.61
N ARG A 128 -3.25 13.32 -0.16
CA ARG A 128 -4.37 12.93 -1.03
C ARG A 128 -5.26 14.08 -1.46
N ASP A 129 -5.19 15.25 -0.81
CA ASP A 129 -6.14 16.37 -1.01
C ASP A 129 -6.28 16.81 -2.46
N LYS A 130 -5.17 16.80 -3.21
CA LYS A 130 -5.11 17.25 -4.61
C LYS A 130 -4.86 16.11 -5.59
N MET A 131 -4.99 14.84 -5.16
CA MET A 131 -4.67 13.72 -6.03
C MET A 131 -5.63 13.69 -7.25
N PRO A 132 -5.13 13.42 -8.46
CA PRO A 132 -5.97 13.28 -9.63
C PRO A 132 -6.73 11.94 -9.61
N ILE A 133 -7.71 11.79 -10.49
CA ILE A 133 -8.43 10.51 -10.65
C ILE A 133 -7.50 9.47 -11.29
N ILE A 134 -6.66 9.90 -12.23
CA ILE A 134 -5.69 9.05 -12.93
C ILE A 134 -4.29 9.57 -12.61
N GLU A 135 -3.42 8.68 -12.14
CA GLU A 135 -2.01 8.93 -11.87
C GLU A 135 -1.16 7.93 -12.67
N VAL A 136 0.04 8.33 -13.04
CA VAL A 136 1.06 7.43 -13.61
C VAL A 136 2.09 7.13 -12.52
N ASP A 137 2.34 5.85 -12.27
CA ASP A 137 3.43 5.37 -11.43
C ASP A 137 4.59 4.95 -12.32
N ASP A 138 5.45 5.91 -12.68
CA ASP A 138 6.57 5.70 -13.60
C ASP A 138 7.59 4.68 -13.07
N GLU A 139 7.73 4.55 -11.74
CA GLU A 139 8.64 3.58 -11.11
C GLU A 139 8.18 2.15 -11.35
N ARG A 140 6.87 1.90 -11.28
CA ARG A 140 6.28 0.56 -11.45
C ARG A 140 5.71 0.33 -12.85
N GLY A 141 5.67 1.35 -13.69
CA GLY A 141 5.09 1.28 -15.03
C GLY A 141 3.57 1.06 -15.07
N VAL A 142 2.84 1.46 -14.02
CA VAL A 142 1.38 1.22 -13.93
C VAL A 142 0.56 2.50 -13.84
N ILE A 143 -0.66 2.48 -14.38
CA ILE A 143 -1.65 3.54 -14.21
C ILE A 143 -2.43 3.31 -12.91
N LYS A 144 -2.45 4.28 -11.99
CA LYS A 144 -3.31 4.24 -10.80
C LYS A 144 -4.60 5.01 -11.08
N ILE A 145 -5.74 4.39 -10.78
CA ILE A 145 -7.07 4.96 -10.97
C ILE A 145 -7.76 5.02 -9.60
N ASN A 146 -8.24 6.19 -9.24
CA ASN A 146 -8.93 6.47 -7.99
C ASN A 146 -10.42 6.76 -8.27
N PRO A 147 -11.25 5.72 -8.51
CA PRO A 147 -12.63 5.92 -8.99
C PRO A 147 -13.48 6.72 -8.00
N LEU A 148 -13.17 6.66 -6.71
CA LEU A 148 -13.90 7.33 -5.64
C LEU A 148 -13.14 8.57 -5.12
N ALA A 149 -12.25 9.17 -5.92
CA ALA A 149 -11.42 10.30 -5.51
C ALA A 149 -12.22 11.48 -4.94
N SER A 150 -13.41 11.74 -5.49
CA SER A 150 -14.31 12.83 -5.09
C SER A 150 -15.29 12.48 -3.97
N TRP A 151 -15.34 11.22 -3.52
CA TRP A 151 -16.28 10.81 -2.50
C TRP A 151 -15.82 11.20 -1.09
N SER A 152 -16.74 11.71 -0.29
CA SER A 152 -16.60 11.89 1.15
C SER A 152 -16.65 10.54 1.88
N PHE A 153 -16.19 10.52 3.13
CA PHE A 153 -16.32 9.32 3.97
C PHE A 153 -17.80 8.95 4.23
N ALA A 154 -18.67 9.96 4.36
CA ALA A 154 -20.11 9.75 4.52
C ALA A 154 -20.72 9.01 3.32
N GLN A 155 -20.43 9.45 2.09
CA GLN A 155 -20.92 8.76 0.88
C GLN A 155 -20.45 7.31 0.78
N VAL A 156 -19.20 7.04 1.16
CA VAL A 156 -18.66 5.67 1.21
C VAL A 156 -19.42 4.83 2.24
N ARG A 157 -19.63 5.35 3.45
CA ARG A 157 -20.38 4.66 4.51
C ARG A 157 -21.83 4.41 4.12
N ASP A 158 -22.49 5.40 3.53
CA ASP A 158 -23.87 5.28 3.08
C ASP A 158 -24.01 4.22 2.00
N TYR A 159 -23.06 4.15 1.05
CA TYR A 159 -23.05 3.08 0.06
C TYR A 159 -22.89 1.70 0.71
N VAL A 160 -21.91 1.54 1.59
CA VAL A 160 -21.64 0.27 2.28
C VAL A 160 -22.87 -0.21 3.04
N LYS A 161 -23.53 0.70 3.77
CA LYS A 161 -24.77 0.42 4.51
C LYS A 161 -25.91 0.05 3.56
N ASN A 162 -26.17 0.86 2.54
CA ASN A 162 -27.32 0.69 1.65
C ASN A 162 -27.20 -0.54 0.75
N ASN A 163 -25.98 -1.03 0.50
CA ASN A 163 -25.72 -2.20 -0.34
C ASN A 163 -25.34 -3.45 0.47
N ASN A 164 -25.38 -3.39 1.81
CA ASN A 164 -24.99 -4.47 2.71
C ASN A 164 -23.61 -5.06 2.34
N VAL A 165 -22.64 -4.17 2.08
CA VAL A 165 -21.26 -4.55 1.77
C VAL A 165 -20.58 -4.98 3.07
N PRO A 166 -19.95 -6.17 3.14
CA PRO A 166 -19.21 -6.58 4.33
C PRO A 166 -18.07 -5.59 4.60
N TYR A 167 -17.87 -5.22 5.87
CA TYR A 167 -16.82 -4.28 6.28
C TYR A 167 -16.11 -4.75 7.56
N ASN A 168 -14.96 -4.16 7.84
CA ASN A 168 -14.12 -4.56 8.97
C ASN A 168 -14.79 -4.20 10.29
N ALA A 169 -14.97 -5.18 11.19
CA ALA A 169 -15.61 -4.99 12.49
C ALA A 169 -14.90 -3.95 13.38
N LEU A 170 -13.62 -3.66 13.13
CA LEU A 170 -12.87 -2.61 13.83
C LEU A 170 -13.42 -1.20 13.54
N LEU A 171 -14.12 -0.99 12.43
CA LEU A 171 -14.76 0.30 12.14
C LEU A 171 -15.73 0.71 13.26
N ASP A 172 -16.52 -0.23 13.76
CA ASP A 172 -17.49 0.01 14.83
C ASP A 172 -16.82 0.23 16.20
N ARG A 173 -15.51 -0.05 16.28
CA ARG A 173 -14.66 0.20 17.44
C ARG A 173 -13.80 1.47 17.28
N GLY A 174 -14.14 2.32 16.30
CA GLY A 174 -13.48 3.61 16.09
C GLY A 174 -12.30 3.58 15.11
N TYR A 175 -12.01 2.45 14.45
CA TYR A 175 -10.94 2.37 13.46
C TYR A 175 -11.42 2.81 12.07
N LYS A 176 -11.34 4.11 11.77
CA LYS A 176 -11.74 4.66 10.47
C LYS A 176 -10.76 4.30 9.32
N SER A 177 -9.51 3.94 9.63
CA SER A 177 -8.49 3.54 8.66
C SER A 177 -7.63 2.40 9.21
N VAL A 178 -7.70 1.21 8.60
CA VAL A 178 -7.09 -0.04 9.09
C VAL A 178 -5.92 -0.48 8.20
N GLY A 179 -4.92 -1.11 8.81
CA GLY A 179 -3.74 -1.72 8.20
C GLY A 179 -3.06 -2.57 9.26
N ASP A 180 -1.72 -2.59 9.33
CA ASP A 180 -1.02 -3.43 10.32
C ASP A 180 -1.33 -3.04 11.78
N TRP A 181 -1.43 -4.02 12.67
CA TRP A 181 -1.90 -3.82 14.04
C TRP A 181 -1.01 -2.91 14.88
N HIS A 182 0.30 -2.96 14.66
CA HIS A 182 1.28 -2.14 15.41
C HIS A 182 1.29 -0.66 14.98
N SER A 183 0.67 -0.31 13.86
CA SER A 183 0.70 1.05 13.28
C SER A 183 -0.71 1.61 13.02
N THR A 184 -1.71 1.09 13.72
CA THR A 184 -3.11 1.48 13.59
C THR A 184 -3.73 1.69 14.98
N SER A 185 -4.42 2.81 15.17
CA SER A 185 -5.16 3.12 16.40
C SER A 185 -6.58 3.60 16.07
N PRO A 186 -7.53 3.47 17.01
CA PRO A 186 -8.85 4.09 16.85
C PRO A 186 -8.71 5.62 16.88
N VAL A 187 -9.71 6.30 16.31
CA VAL A 187 -9.82 7.77 16.33
C VAL A 187 -11.11 8.17 17.03
N ALA A 188 -11.07 9.32 17.69
CA ALA A 188 -12.23 9.92 18.32
C ALA A 188 -13.23 10.46 17.28
N GLU A 189 -14.40 10.83 17.79
CA GLU A 189 -15.37 11.61 17.01
C GLU A 189 -14.76 12.97 16.63
N GLY A 190 -15.00 13.42 15.40
CA GLY A 190 -14.42 14.65 14.87
C GLY A 190 -12.96 14.55 14.38
N GLU A 191 -12.17 13.56 14.83
CA GLU A 191 -10.82 13.35 14.29
C GLU A 191 -10.85 12.86 12.82
N ASP A 192 -9.83 13.27 12.06
CA ASP A 192 -9.62 12.90 10.66
C ASP A 192 -9.64 11.37 10.47
N GLU A 193 -10.17 10.91 9.32
CA GLU A 193 -10.33 9.49 8.99
C GLU A 193 -9.03 8.68 9.18
N ARG A 194 -7.88 9.32 8.97
CA ARG A 194 -6.56 8.69 9.00
C ARG A 194 -5.71 9.10 10.20
N ALA A 195 -6.24 9.84 11.16
CA ALA A 195 -5.49 10.29 12.34
C ALA A 195 -4.92 9.13 13.19
N GLY A 196 -5.54 7.95 13.10
CA GLY A 196 -5.09 6.74 13.77
C GLY A 196 -3.94 6.01 13.07
N ARG A 197 -3.53 6.46 11.89
CA ARG A 197 -2.38 5.93 11.15
C ARG A 197 -1.11 6.64 11.61
N TRP A 198 -0.09 5.89 12.00
CA TRP A 198 1.24 6.44 12.34
C TRP A 198 1.21 7.54 13.41
N LYS A 199 0.32 7.41 14.40
CA LYS A 199 0.17 8.38 15.50
C LYS A 199 1.52 8.59 16.19
N GLY A 200 2.00 9.84 16.22
CA GLY A 200 3.30 10.19 16.80
C GLY A 200 4.51 10.01 15.87
N GLN A 201 4.31 9.68 14.59
CA GLN A 201 5.39 9.56 13.59
C GLN A 201 5.32 10.68 12.54
N GLN A 202 6.42 10.96 11.84
CA GLN A 202 6.44 11.92 10.73
C GLN A 202 5.82 11.39 9.42
N LYS A 203 5.25 10.19 9.44
CA LYS A 203 4.76 9.48 8.25
C LYS A 203 3.33 9.87 7.93
N THR A 204 3.12 10.40 6.74
CA THR A 204 1.79 10.83 6.26
C THR A 204 1.20 9.89 5.21
N GLU A 205 2.02 9.07 4.55
CA GLU A 205 1.57 8.14 3.51
C GLU A 205 2.35 6.82 3.52
N CYS A 206 1.68 5.75 3.05
CA CYS A 206 2.25 4.41 2.99
C CYS A 206 3.24 4.29 1.82
N GLY A 207 4.33 3.54 1.99
CA GLY A 207 5.36 3.34 0.96
C GLY A 207 4.83 2.86 -0.39
N ILE A 208 3.72 2.12 -0.42
CA ILE A 208 3.04 1.63 -1.64
C ILE A 208 2.51 2.74 -2.57
N HIS A 209 2.37 3.97 -2.06
CA HIS A 209 1.83 5.11 -2.81
C HIS A 209 2.88 6.18 -3.09
N ASN A 210 4.09 6.01 -2.58
CA ASN A 210 5.18 6.90 -2.91
C ASN A 210 5.69 6.58 -4.32
N LYS A 211 6.04 7.62 -5.09
CA LYS A 211 6.64 7.46 -6.43
C LYS A 211 7.95 6.66 -6.40
N LYS A 212 8.61 6.66 -5.24
CA LYS A 212 9.79 5.87 -4.95
C LYS A 212 9.71 5.41 -3.51
N SER A 213 10.04 4.14 -3.24
CA SER A 213 10.07 3.67 -1.85
C SER A 213 11.13 4.42 -1.05
N ARG A 214 10.85 4.70 0.23
CA ARG A 214 11.81 5.35 1.14
C ARG A 214 13.10 4.56 1.24
N TYR A 215 13.01 3.24 1.32
CA TYR A 215 14.16 2.36 1.31
C TYR A 215 15.00 2.47 0.03
N ALA A 216 14.38 2.57 -1.15
CA ALA A 216 15.12 2.79 -2.40
C ALA A 216 15.82 4.16 -2.43
N GLN A 217 15.21 5.20 -1.84
CA GLN A 217 15.86 6.50 -1.66
C GLN A 217 17.05 6.37 -0.69
N TYR A 218 16.86 5.68 0.43
CA TYR A 218 17.90 5.41 1.41
C TYR A 218 19.11 4.68 0.79
N LEU A 219 18.88 3.65 -0.03
CA LEU A 219 19.97 2.95 -0.75
C LEU A 219 20.73 3.86 -1.72
N GLU A 220 20.05 4.79 -2.40
CA GLU A 220 20.71 5.76 -3.27
C GLU A 220 21.51 6.79 -2.48
N GLU A 221 20.99 7.28 -1.36
CA GLU A 221 21.70 8.18 -0.46
C GLU A 221 22.96 7.53 0.10
N LEU A 222 22.89 6.25 0.49
CA LEU A 222 24.05 5.46 0.91
C LEU A 222 25.07 5.33 -0.22
N ALA A 223 24.64 4.91 -1.42
CA ALA A 223 25.54 4.76 -2.56
C ALA A 223 26.19 6.10 -2.98
N GLN A 224 25.46 7.20 -2.85
CA GLN A 224 25.99 8.53 -3.12
C GLN A 224 27.00 8.97 -2.05
N LYS A 225 26.73 8.69 -0.79
CA LYS A 225 27.68 8.94 0.31
C LYS A 225 28.96 8.14 0.13
N GLU A 226 28.88 6.85 -0.18
CA GLU A 226 30.06 6.01 -0.45
C GLU A 226 30.90 6.55 -1.61
N LYS A 227 30.26 7.03 -2.68
CA LYS A 227 30.95 7.69 -3.80
C LYS A 227 31.64 8.98 -3.38
N LEU A 228 30.99 9.80 -2.55
CA LEU A 228 31.58 11.04 -2.04
C LEU A 228 32.77 10.77 -1.14
N ASP A 229 32.65 9.80 -0.22
CA ASP A 229 33.73 9.39 0.68
C ASP A 229 34.93 8.83 -0.12
N ALA A 230 34.67 8.03 -1.16
CA ALA A 230 35.71 7.53 -2.06
C ALA A 230 36.39 8.65 -2.86
N ALA A 231 35.62 9.63 -3.34
CA ALA A 231 36.16 10.78 -4.07
C ALA A 231 37.01 11.68 -3.17
N ALA A 232 36.58 11.93 -1.93
CA ALA A 232 37.35 12.68 -0.94
C ALA A 232 38.68 11.99 -0.61
N ALA A 233 38.66 10.68 -0.36
CA ALA A 233 39.87 9.90 -0.11
C ALA A 233 40.82 9.87 -1.32
N ALA A 234 40.29 9.91 -2.55
CA ALA A 234 41.11 10.01 -3.75
C ALA A 234 41.74 11.40 -3.90
N LEU A 235 40.99 12.47 -3.60
CA LEU A 235 41.48 13.85 -3.64
C LEU A 235 42.62 14.07 -2.63
N GLU A 236 42.46 13.59 -1.39
CA GLU A 236 43.51 13.66 -0.36
C GLU A 236 44.81 12.96 -0.81
N LYS A 237 44.71 11.82 -1.50
CA LYS A 237 45.89 11.11 -2.04
C LYS A 237 46.58 11.91 -3.15
N VAL A 238 45.81 12.58 -4.01
CA VAL A 238 46.36 13.44 -5.07
C VAL A 238 47.07 14.64 -4.44
N GLU A 239 46.45 15.33 -3.48
CA GLU A 239 47.05 16.47 -2.77
C GLU A 239 48.32 16.07 -2.02
N ALA A 240 48.30 14.92 -1.32
CA ALA A 240 49.49 14.38 -0.66
C ALA A 240 50.62 14.09 -1.66
N SER A 241 50.32 13.50 -2.83
CA SER A 241 51.34 13.23 -3.85
C SER A 241 51.94 14.49 -4.49
N GLN A 242 51.13 15.55 -4.65
CA GLN A 242 51.60 16.83 -5.19
C GLN A 242 52.46 17.61 -4.18
N SER A 243 52.17 17.48 -2.87
CA SER A 243 52.96 18.12 -1.81
C SER A 243 54.34 17.49 -1.54
N VAL A 244 54.59 16.28 -2.04
CA VAL A 244 55.88 15.57 -1.93
C VAL A 244 56.83 15.90 -3.11
N THR A 245 56.35 16.62 -4.12
CA THR A 245 57.11 16.92 -5.36
C THR A 245 57.68 18.35 -5.41
N VAL A 246 57.76 19.04 -4.27
CA VAL A 246 58.39 20.38 -4.11
C VAL A 246 59.57 20.26 -3.16
#